data_AF-A0A0W0TT75-F1
#
_entry.id   AF-A0A0W0TT75-F1
#
_cell.length_a   1.000
_cell.length_b   1.000
_cell.length_c   1.000
_cell.angle_alpha   90.00
_cell.angle_beta   90.00
_cell.angle_gamma   90.00
#
_symmetry.space_group_name_H-M   'P 1'
#
loop_
_entity.id
_entity.type
_entity.pdbx_description
1 polymer ?
#
loop_
_entity_poly.entity_id
_entity_poly.type
_entity_poly.pdbx_seq_one_letter_code
_entity_poly.pdbx_strand_id
1 'polypeptide(L)'
;MIESESKLVIYKGMIHYILESTHYSLKNIAELTQTTLTDIKKINLNQQLSLSLKSEIQLLKLYQIILECNFELAKTPHQIITDHYQEEMRCLNG
;
A
#
# COMPACT_ATOMS: atom_id res chain seq x y z
N MET A 1 -2.33 26.14 -1.63
CA MET A 1 -0.94 25.63 -1.81
C MET A 1 -0.57 24.51 -0.83
N ILE A 2 -1.24 24.37 0.32
CA ILE A 2 -0.88 23.39 1.37
C ILE A 2 -1.29 21.93 1.02
N GLU A 3 -2.37 21.72 0.26
CA GLU A 3 -2.85 20.36 -0.05
C GLU A 3 -1.90 19.52 -0.92
N SER A 4 -1.17 20.15 -1.85
CA SER A 4 -0.30 19.44 -2.79
C SER A 4 0.96 18.89 -2.12
N GLU A 5 1.50 19.60 -1.13
CA GLU A 5 2.68 19.16 -0.38
C GLU A 5 2.35 17.96 0.53
N SER A 6 1.23 18.01 1.24
CA SER A 6 0.76 16.90 2.08
C SER A 6 0.52 15.63 1.27
N LYS A 7 -0.12 15.75 0.09
CA LYS A 7 -0.32 14.62 -0.83
C LYS A 7 1.00 14.04 -1.34
N LEU A 8 1.95 14.90 -1.70
CA LEU A 8 3.27 14.46 -2.18
C LEU A 8 3.99 13.62 -1.12
N VAL A 9 3.98 14.06 0.14
CA VAL A 9 4.59 13.32 1.26
C VAL A 9 3.91 11.97 1.47
N ILE A 10 2.58 11.92 1.40
CA ILE A 10 1.81 10.67 1.53
C ILE A 10 2.17 9.69 0.42
N TYR A 11 2.16 10.11 -0.84
CA TYR A 11 2.47 9.22 -1.97
C TYR A 11 3.93 8.77 -1.95
N LYS A 12 4.86 9.63 -1.55
CA LYS A 12 6.24 9.22 -1.31
C LYS A 12 6.33 8.15 -0.23
N GLY A 13 5.61 8.32 0.89
CA GLY A 13 5.53 7.32 1.95
C GLY A 13 5.00 5.97 1.45
N MET A 14 3.93 5.98 0.66
CA MET A 14 3.37 4.77 0.05
C MET A 14 4.37 4.09 -0.89
N ILE A 15 5.02 4.86 -1.77
CA ILE A 15 6.03 4.33 -2.70
C ILE A 15 7.19 3.69 -1.92
N HIS A 16 7.72 4.38 -0.91
CA HIS A 16 8.78 3.83 -0.05
C HIS A 16 8.34 2.55 0.65
N TYR A 17 7.16 2.52 1.26
CA TYR A 17 6.67 1.30 1.91
C TYR A 17 6.55 0.13 0.92
N ILE A 18 6.05 0.36 -0.29
CA ILE A 18 5.93 -0.67 -1.31
C ILE A 18 7.32 -1.20 -1.69
N LEU A 19 8.32 -0.33 -1.86
CA LEU A 19 9.70 -0.75 -2.17
C LEU A 19 10.32 -1.59 -1.06
N GLU A 20 10.14 -1.18 0.20
CA GLU A 20 10.77 -1.84 1.35
C GLU A 20 10.09 -3.16 1.73
N SER A 21 8.78 -3.25 1.49
CA SER A 21 7.97 -4.41 1.90
C SER A 21 7.72 -5.43 0.79
N THR A 22 8.24 -5.20 -0.41
CA THR A 22 8.10 -6.11 -1.55
C THR A 22 9.40 -6.18 -2.35
N HIS A 23 9.43 -6.99 -3.42
CA HIS A 23 10.52 -6.98 -4.40
C HIS A 23 10.22 -6.06 -5.60
N TYR A 24 9.24 -5.16 -5.49
CA TYR A 24 8.91 -4.24 -6.56
C TYR A 24 9.96 -3.16 -6.71
N SER A 25 10.26 -2.85 -7.96
CA SER A 25 11.03 -1.67 -8.35
C SER A 25 10.11 -0.48 -8.63
N LEU A 26 10.66 0.73 -8.71
CA LEU A 26 9.93 1.92 -9.17
C LEU A 26 9.27 1.70 -10.55
N LYS A 27 9.87 0.86 -11.41
CA LYS A 27 9.30 0.49 -12.71
C LYS A 27 8.03 -0.34 -12.55
N ASN A 28 8.03 -1.33 -11.65
CA ASN A 28 6.84 -2.12 -11.36
C ASN A 28 5.72 -1.24 -10.79
N ILE A 29 6.04 -0.32 -9.88
CA ILE A 29 5.07 0.63 -9.33
C ILE A 29 4.47 1.50 -10.45
N ALA A 30 5.29 2.02 -11.36
CA ALA A 30 4.81 2.83 -12.49
C ALA A 30 3.84 2.06 -13.40
N GLU A 31 4.19 0.82 -13.75
CA GLU A 31 3.35 -0.06 -14.57
C GLU A 31 2.01 -0.35 -13.88
N LEU A 32 2.04 -0.74 -12.61
CA LEU A 32 0.84 -1.09 -11.84
C LEU A 32 -0.06 0.12 -11.56
N THR A 33 0.53 1.30 -11.40
CA THR A 33 -0.20 2.55 -11.18
C THR A 33 -0.60 3.26 -12.47
N GLN A 34 -0.29 2.66 -13.63
CA GLN A 34 -0.60 3.20 -14.96
C GLN A 34 -0.08 4.65 -15.12
N THR A 35 1.15 4.88 -14.70
CA THR A 35 1.83 6.16 -14.80
C THR A 35 3.25 5.97 -15.35
N THR A 36 3.99 7.05 -15.55
CA THR A 36 5.35 6.96 -16.07
C THR A 36 6.34 6.69 -14.93
N LEU A 37 7.44 5.98 -15.25
CA LEU A 37 8.56 5.83 -14.32
C LEU A 37 9.13 7.19 -13.90
N THR A 38 9.08 8.18 -14.78
CA THR A 38 9.54 9.55 -14.49
C THR A 38 8.68 10.20 -13.41
N ASP A 39 7.36 10.06 -13.46
CA ASP A 39 6.45 10.62 -12.46
C ASP A 39 6.64 9.97 -11.09
N ILE A 40 6.76 8.63 -11.05
CA ILE A 40 7.10 7.91 -9.81
C ILE A 40 8.45 8.37 -9.24
N LYS A 41 9.48 8.55 -10.08
CA LYS A 41 10.79 9.05 -9.64
C LYS A 41 10.70 10.45 -9.04
N LYS A 42 9.96 11.37 -9.67
CA LYS A 42 9.77 12.74 -9.17
C LYS A 42 9.11 12.76 -7.79
N ILE A 43 8.10 11.90 -7.58
CA ILE A 43 7.43 11.76 -6.29
C ILE A 43 8.39 11.18 -5.26
N ASN A 44 9.11 10.12 -5.60
CA ASN A 44 10.08 9.47 -4.71
C ASN A 44 11.20 10.42 -4.27
N LEU A 45 11.65 11.30 -5.16
CA LEU A 45 12.64 12.34 -4.90
C LEU A 45 12.04 13.61 -4.23
N ASN A 46 10.74 13.62 -3.94
CA ASN A 46 10.02 14.75 -3.36
C ASN A 46 10.10 16.05 -4.19
N GLN A 47 10.13 15.93 -5.51
CA GLN A 47 10.32 17.06 -6.42
C GLN A 47 9.01 17.67 -6.90
N GLN A 48 8.04 16.84 -7.29
CA GLN A 48 6.78 17.31 -7.85
C GLN A 48 5.72 16.22 -7.79
N LEU A 49 4.47 16.62 -7.58
CA LEU A 49 3.31 15.76 -7.79
C LEU A 49 2.84 15.86 -9.26
N SER A 50 2.89 14.74 -9.99
CA SER A 50 2.44 14.66 -11.39
C SER A 50 1.55 13.44 -11.67
N LEU A 51 0.79 12.97 -10.68
CA LEU A 51 -0.17 11.89 -10.90
C LEU A 51 -1.49 12.42 -11.45
N SER A 52 -2.06 11.64 -12.38
CA SER A 52 -3.47 11.76 -12.71
C SER A 52 -4.32 11.18 -11.57
N LEU A 53 -5.58 11.62 -11.42
CA LEU A 53 -6.52 11.03 -10.44
C LEU A 53 -6.64 9.51 -10.58
N LYS A 54 -6.60 9.01 -11.82
CA LYS A 54 -6.60 7.56 -12.09
C LYS A 54 -5.38 6.89 -11.47
N SER A 55 -4.19 7.45 -11.66
CA SER A 55 -2.94 6.93 -11.11
C SER A 55 -2.89 7.05 -9.59
N GLU A 56 -3.45 8.11 -9.00
CA GLU A 56 -3.61 8.24 -7.54
C GLU A 56 -4.44 7.08 -6.98
N ILE A 57 -5.60 6.78 -7.59
CA ILE A 57 -6.46 5.67 -7.17
C ILE A 57 -5.73 4.33 -7.30
N GLN A 58 -4.96 4.12 -8.37
CA GLN A 58 -4.21 2.88 -8.54
C GLN A 58 -3.08 2.74 -7.51
N LEU A 59 -2.40 3.83 -7.15
CA LEU A 59 -1.40 3.83 -6.09
C LEU A 59 -2.01 3.47 -4.73
N LEU A 60 -3.18 4.04 -4.41
CA LEU A 60 -3.93 3.73 -3.19
C LEU A 60 -4.32 2.24 -3.14
N LYS A 61 -4.86 1.70 -4.23
CA LYS A 61 -5.23 0.28 -4.32
C LYS A 61 -4.03 -0.64 -4.17
N LEU A 62 -2.93 -0.33 -4.86
CA LEU A 62 -1.69 -1.10 -4.77
C LEU A 62 -1.17 -1.13 -3.33
N TYR A 63 -1.12 0.03 -2.69
CA TYR A 63 -0.69 0.16 -1.30
C TYR A 63 -1.61 -0.63 -0.35
N GLN A 64 -2.92 -0.54 -0.52
CA GLN A 64 -3.89 -1.29 0.28
C GLN A 64 -3.71 -2.80 0.15
N ILE A 65 -3.57 -3.32 -1.07
CA ILE A 65 -3.35 -4.76 -1.31
C ILE A 65 -2.09 -5.24 -0.59
N ILE A 66 -0.99 -4.47 -0.66
CA ILE A 66 0.27 -4.86 -0.03
C ILE A 66 0.16 -4.81 1.50
N LEU A 67 -0.56 -3.83 2.07
CA LEU A 67 -0.85 -3.80 3.49
C LEU A 67 -1.63 -5.04 3.94
N GLU A 68 -2.67 -5.41 3.21
CA GLU A 68 -3.49 -6.59 3.49
C GLU A 68 -2.65 -7.88 3.39
N CYS A 69 -1.86 -8.04 2.34
CA CYS A 69 -0.95 -9.18 2.21
C CYS A 69 0.04 -9.29 3.37
N ASN A 70 0.68 -8.18 3.75
CA ASN A 70 1.65 -8.20 4.84
C ASN A 70 1.00 -8.42 6.21
N PHE A 71 -0.23 -7.94 6.40
CA PHE A 71 -1.00 -8.18 7.62
C PHE A 71 -1.40 -9.66 7.75
N GLU A 72 -1.89 -10.28 6.68
CA GLU A 72 -2.21 -11.70 6.68
C GLU A 72 -0.97 -12.58 6.86
N LEU A 73 0.17 -12.19 6.29
CA LEU A 73 1.46 -12.89 6.50
C LEU A 73 2.01 -12.74 7.92
N ALA A 74 1.66 -11.65 8.63
CA ALA A 74 2.04 -11.43 10.02
C ALA A 74 1.19 -12.22 11.02
N LYS A 75 0.02 -12.73 10.62
CA LYS A 75 -0.74 -13.68 11.42
C LYS A 75 0.02 -15.00 11.45
N THR A 76 0.71 -15.26 12.55
CA THR A 76 1.32 -16.58 12.78
C THR A 76 0.22 -17.65 12.74
N PRO A 77 0.54 -18.91 12.36
CA PRO A 77 -0.45 -20.00 12.38
C PRO A 77 -1.18 -20.12 13.73
N HIS A 78 -0.50 -19.76 14.82
CA HIS A 78 -1.07 -19.72 16.16
C HIS A 78 -2.19 -18.67 16.31
N GLN A 79 -2.02 -17.48 15.73
CA GLN A 79 -3.04 -16.43 15.77
C GLN A 79 -4.30 -16.87 15.02
N ILE A 80 -4.15 -17.41 13.80
CA ILE A 80 -5.28 -17.86 12.96
C ILE A 80 -6.08 -18.97 13.65
N ILE A 81 -5.38 -19.92 14.27
CA ILE A 81 -6.01 -21.01 15.03
C ILE A 81 -6.76 -20.44 16.24
N THR A 82 -6.16 -19.49 16.96
CA THR A 82 -6.77 -18.89 18.15
C THR A 82 -8.02 -18.08 17.79
N ASP A 83 -7.97 -17.29 16.72
CA ASP A 83 -9.11 -16.50 16.23
C ASP A 83 -10.26 -17.42 15.79
N HIS A 84 -9.95 -18.52 15.08
CA HIS A 84 -10.96 -19.52 14.70
C HIS A 84 -11.65 -20.16 15.91
N TYR A 85 -10.88 -20.56 16.93
CA TYR A 85 -11.45 -21.12 18.16
C TYR A 85 -12.32 -20.10 18.92
N GLN A 86 -11.94 -18.82 18.94
CA GLN A 86 -12.74 -17.78 19.58
C GLN A 86 -14.06 -17.52 18.85
N GLU A 87 -14.05 -17.55 17.52
CA GLU A 87 -15.25 -17.41 16.69
C GLU A 87 -16.23 -18.58 16.91
N GLU A 88 -15.73 -19.83 16.93
CA GLU A 88 -16.55 -21.02 17.24
C GLU A 88 -17.17 -20.94 18.63
N MET A 89 -16.38 -20.57 19.64
CA MET A 89 -16.89 -20.40 21.02
C MET A 89 -17.92 -19.28 21.11
N ARG A 90 -17.82 -18.23 20.29
CA ARG A 90 -18.79 -17.14 20.25
C ARG A 90 -20.13 -17.58 19.66
N CYS A 91 -20.11 -18.40 18.60
CA CYS A 91 -21.32 -18.97 17.99
C CYS A 91 -22.02 -20.00 18.90
N LEU A 92 -21.28 -20.67 19.79
CA LEU A 92 -21.84 -21.65 20.74
C LEU A 92 -22.43 -21.00 22.00
N ASN A 93 -22.02 -19.77 22.33
CA ASN A 93 -22.42 -19.05 23.54
C ASN A 93 -23.42 -17.91 23.28
N GLY A 94 -23.90 -17.74 22.04
CA GLY A 94 -24.96 -16.81 21.66
C GLY A 94 -26.24 -17.53 21.27
#